data_AF-A0A0K8SGY6-F1
#
_entry.id   AF-A0A0K8SGY6-F1
#
_cell.length_a   1.000
_cell.length_b   1.000
_cell.length_c   1.000
_cell.angle_alpha   90.00
_cell.angle_beta   90.00
_cell.angle_gamma   90.00
#
_symmetry.space_group_name_H-M   'P 1'
#
loop_
_entity.id
_entity.type
_entity.pdbx_description
1 polymer ?
#
loop_
_entity_poly.entity_id
_entity_poly.type
_entity_poly.pdbx_seq_one_letter_code
_entity_poly.pdbx_strand_id
1 'polypeptide(L)'
;MVGQDLEKGEMLVSLMDWRKAARTPPSYRVGTSTMRLQTQFFTVVAVVGFLILLIFYRSSSNDDLQRVASYGVHDVDAHSSLHRVDPVHSLESISSSYNRNYPLSKPSYIHDKIHFKVGVISDMDQMSKSKLESNTWVSYYMLGDLVWDPQAQTVSVTWHKNSYKTLKTSYGYKGRGMELSELVTFDGRLLSFDDRSGIVYVIEEDQAHPWLILSDCDGTSPKGFKSEWATVKGEHLYVGGLGKEWTTPTGEFVNNCPMYVKKISPKGEVESLNWVDNYKALRSHLGIEFPGYMLHESAVWSDIHRRWFFFPRRMSHESYNEEKDEHQGTNVFISCDENFKNIKVVTVGEVLPTHGPSSFKFIPGTQDRVVVALRTTEVSGKTATYIMAFTIDGKILAGETKIGDLKYEGFEFV
;
A
#
# COMPACT_ATOMS: atom_id res chain seq x y z
N MET A 1 -21.26 71.56 -32.09
CA MET A 1 -20.57 70.32 -32.48
C MET A 1 -19.06 70.56 -32.48
N VAL A 2 -18.44 70.72 -31.30
CA VAL A 2 -16.97 70.91 -31.17
C VAL A 2 -16.39 70.08 -30.00
N GLY A 3 -17.21 69.38 -29.22
CA GLY A 3 -16.76 68.64 -28.03
C GLY A 3 -16.37 67.17 -28.25
N GLN A 4 -16.84 66.51 -29.31
CA GLN A 4 -16.63 65.06 -29.50
C GLN A 4 -15.37 64.68 -30.30
N ASP A 5 -14.78 65.62 -31.05
CA ASP A 5 -13.55 65.36 -31.81
C ASP A 5 -12.26 65.61 -30.99
N LEU A 6 -12.36 66.39 -29.90
CA LEU A 6 -11.24 66.63 -28.96
C LEU A 6 -10.97 65.41 -28.06
N GLU A 7 -12.01 64.75 -27.52
CA GLU A 7 -11.85 63.55 -26.69
C GLU A 7 -11.32 62.33 -27.46
N LYS A 8 -11.66 62.20 -28.76
CA LYS A 8 -11.11 61.15 -29.63
C LYS A 8 -9.64 61.39 -29.97
N GLY A 9 -9.24 62.65 -30.12
CA GLY A 9 -7.84 63.03 -30.35
C GLY A 9 -6.95 62.74 -29.14
N GLU A 10 -7.41 63.08 -27.93
CA GLU A 10 -6.67 62.83 -26.68
C GLU A 10 -6.54 61.34 -26.34
N MET A 11 -7.58 60.54 -26.58
CA MET A 11 -7.52 59.08 -26.40
C MET A 11 -6.53 58.39 -27.36
N LEU A 12 -6.45 58.84 -28.61
CA LEU A 12 -5.53 58.27 -29.60
C LEU A 12 -4.07 58.61 -29.31
N VAL A 13 -3.80 59.83 -28.83
CA VAL A 13 -2.45 60.26 -28.39
C VAL A 13 -2.01 59.48 -27.15
N SER A 14 -2.89 59.28 -26.17
CA SER A 14 -2.63 58.44 -24.99
C SER A 14 -2.31 56.98 -25.35
N LEU A 15 -3.11 56.36 -26.23
CA LEU A 15 -2.87 54.97 -26.67
C LEU A 15 -1.58 54.80 -27.51
N MET A 16 -1.18 55.82 -28.27
CA MET A 16 0.09 55.83 -29.00
C MET A 16 1.30 55.98 -28.06
N ASP A 17 1.20 56.76 -26.99
CA ASP A 17 2.26 56.91 -25.97
C ASP A 17 2.44 55.63 -25.13
N TRP A 18 1.35 54.94 -24.78
CA TRP A 18 1.42 53.66 -24.07
C TRP A 18 2.09 52.55 -24.91
N ARG A 19 1.83 52.50 -26.23
CA ARG A 19 2.49 51.55 -27.13
C ARG A 19 3.97 51.88 -27.36
N LYS A 20 4.36 53.14 -27.23
CA LYS A 20 5.76 53.59 -27.33
C LYS A 20 6.53 53.29 -26.04
N ALA A 21 5.91 53.45 -24.87
CA ALA A 21 6.46 53.09 -23.57
C ALA A 21 6.64 51.57 -23.38
N ALA A 22 5.77 50.74 -23.99
CA ALA A 22 5.87 49.27 -23.92
C ALA A 22 6.92 48.65 -24.86
N ARG A 23 7.53 49.44 -25.76
CA ARG A 23 8.52 48.96 -26.74
C ARG A 23 9.94 49.52 -26.53
N THR A 24 10.12 50.44 -25.60
CA THR A 24 11.44 50.87 -25.16
C THR A 24 11.99 49.89 -24.12
N PRO A 25 13.14 49.23 -24.35
CA PRO A 25 13.79 48.46 -23.31
C PRO A 25 14.16 49.38 -22.15
N PRO A 26 14.04 48.94 -20.88
CA PRO A 26 14.41 49.76 -19.75
C PRO A 26 15.89 50.12 -19.84
N SER A 27 16.20 51.41 -19.95
CA SER A 27 17.56 51.91 -19.86
C SER A 27 18.02 51.84 -18.40
N TYR A 28 18.44 50.65 -17.97
CA TYR A 28 19.19 50.52 -16.72
C TYR A 28 20.61 51.00 -16.99
N ARG A 29 20.98 52.11 -16.34
CA ARG A 29 22.37 52.56 -16.31
C ARG A 29 23.08 51.68 -15.30
N VAL A 30 23.81 50.66 -15.77
CA VAL A 30 24.72 49.90 -14.91
C VAL A 30 25.80 50.85 -14.44
N GLY A 31 25.66 51.34 -13.22
CA GLY A 31 26.82 51.82 -12.49
C GLY A 31 27.77 50.66 -12.35
N THR A 32 28.92 50.71 -13.02
CA THR A 32 30.06 49.83 -12.78
C THR A 32 30.64 50.15 -11.41
N SER A 33 29.98 49.71 -10.36
CA SER A 33 30.48 49.70 -8.97
C SER A 33 30.63 48.26 -8.43
N THR A 34 30.65 47.26 -9.31
CA THR A 34 30.75 45.84 -8.94
C THR A 34 32.17 45.29 -8.85
N MET A 35 33.22 46.08 -9.07
CA MET A 35 34.61 45.57 -9.12
C MET A 35 35.44 45.73 -7.83
N ARG A 36 34.86 46.15 -6.70
CA ARG A 36 35.58 46.19 -5.40
C ARG A 36 34.98 45.33 -4.29
N LEU A 37 33.69 44.99 -4.35
CA LEU A 37 33.04 44.15 -3.33
C LEU A 37 33.23 42.64 -3.60
N GLN A 38 33.42 42.24 -4.86
CA GLN A 38 33.63 40.84 -5.22
C GLN A 38 34.95 40.29 -4.67
N THR A 39 36.04 41.06 -4.69
CA THR A 39 37.36 40.57 -4.25
C THR A 39 37.38 40.24 -2.75
N GLN A 40 36.66 41.01 -1.93
CA GLN A 40 36.51 40.75 -0.49
C GLN A 40 35.62 39.52 -0.23
N PHE A 41 34.55 39.36 -1.01
CA PHE A 41 33.69 38.18 -0.90
C PHE A 41 34.43 36.90 -1.31
N PHE A 42 35.17 36.91 -2.43
CA PHE A 42 35.96 35.76 -2.87
C PHE A 42 37.09 35.40 -1.90
N THR A 43 37.72 36.38 -1.26
CA THR A 43 38.75 36.10 -0.24
C THR A 43 38.14 35.48 1.03
N VAL A 44 36.98 35.94 1.48
CA VAL A 44 36.29 35.31 2.63
C VAL A 44 35.88 33.87 2.30
N VAL A 45 35.29 33.62 1.14
CA VAL A 45 34.90 32.26 0.71
C VAL A 45 36.12 31.34 0.58
N ALA A 46 37.24 31.83 0.04
CA ALA A 46 38.47 31.06 -0.08
C ALA A 46 39.08 30.70 1.28
N VAL A 47 39.09 31.63 2.24
CA VAL A 47 39.60 31.39 3.61
C VAL A 47 38.72 30.37 4.35
N VAL A 48 37.40 30.51 4.26
CA VAL A 48 36.46 29.55 4.86
C VAL A 48 36.61 28.17 4.24
N GLY A 49 36.72 28.07 2.91
CA GLY A 49 36.97 26.81 2.22
C GLY A 49 38.30 26.15 2.61
N PHE A 50 39.36 26.93 2.76
CA PHE A 50 40.67 26.44 3.20
C PHE A 50 40.64 25.94 4.66
N LEU A 51 39.92 26.62 5.55
CA LEU A 51 39.74 26.17 6.94
C LEU A 51 38.95 24.87 7.02
N ILE A 52 37.90 24.71 6.20
CA ILE A 52 37.14 23.45 6.11
C ILE A 52 38.04 22.32 5.58
N LEU A 53 38.85 22.58 4.56
CA LEU A 53 39.83 21.60 4.06
C LEU A 53 40.88 21.23 5.11
N LEU A 54 41.35 22.17 5.92
CA LEU A 54 42.26 21.87 7.04
C LEU A 54 41.59 21.03 8.14
N ILE A 55 40.30 21.23 8.40
CA ILE A 55 39.53 20.40 9.33
C ILE A 55 39.40 18.98 8.77
N PHE A 56 39.04 18.82 7.50
CA PHE A 56 38.99 17.50 6.85
C PHE A 56 40.36 16.83 6.75
N TYR A 57 41.43 17.59 6.48
CA TYR A 57 42.79 17.07 6.43
C TYR A 57 43.27 16.61 7.81
N ARG A 58 42.99 17.37 8.88
CA ARG A 58 43.28 16.94 10.26
C ARG A 58 42.39 15.80 10.74
N SER A 59 41.14 15.74 10.27
CA SER A 59 40.21 14.65 10.55
C SER A 59 40.60 13.36 9.81
N SER A 60 41.12 13.46 8.59
CA SER A 60 41.53 12.31 7.77
C SER A 60 42.91 11.79 8.16
N SER A 61 43.79 12.64 8.68
CA SER A 61 45.16 12.25 9.02
C SER A 61 45.30 11.40 10.30
N ASN A 62 44.22 11.12 11.04
CA ASN A 62 44.28 10.33 12.28
C ASN A 62 43.43 9.05 12.31
N ASP A 63 42.64 8.71 11.28
CA ASP A 63 41.79 7.49 11.32
C ASP A 63 41.89 6.55 10.10
N ASP A 64 42.68 6.87 9.06
CA ASP A 64 42.69 6.09 7.80
C ASP A 64 44.00 5.34 7.49
N LEU A 65 44.74 4.88 8.50
CA LEU A 65 45.91 4.00 8.29
C LEU A 65 45.76 2.58 8.86
N GLN A 66 44.53 2.12 9.10
CA GLN A 66 44.31 0.74 9.59
C GLN A 66 43.22 -0.06 8.85
N ARG A 67 42.56 0.50 7.83
CA ARG A 67 41.47 -0.20 7.11
C ARG A 67 41.83 -0.78 5.74
N VAL A 68 43.09 -0.73 5.28
CA VAL A 68 43.48 -1.21 3.94
C VAL A 68 44.39 -2.46 3.96
N ALA A 69 44.72 -3.02 5.12
CA ALA A 69 45.56 -4.22 5.22
C ALA A 69 44.85 -5.40 5.88
N SER A 70 43.86 -6.01 5.21
CA SER A 70 43.51 -7.42 5.43
C SER A 70 42.70 -8.00 4.27
N TYR A 71 43.27 -7.97 3.07
CA TYR A 71 42.98 -8.98 2.05
C TYR A 71 44.25 -9.76 1.81
N GLY A 72 44.33 -10.99 2.33
CA GLY A 72 45.39 -11.92 1.96
C GLY A 72 45.76 -12.98 3.00
N VAL A 73 45.41 -14.22 2.64
CA VAL A 73 46.23 -15.44 2.80
C VAL A 73 46.06 -16.27 4.10
N HIS A 74 45.65 -17.51 3.86
CA HIS A 74 45.74 -18.70 4.72
C HIS A 74 47.20 -19.11 5.00
N ASP A 75 47.54 -19.38 6.28
CA ASP A 75 48.21 -20.61 6.78
C ASP A 75 48.35 -20.46 8.33
N VAL A 76 47.71 -21.32 9.14
CA VAL A 76 48.21 -22.56 9.77
C VAL A 76 49.33 -22.35 10.83
N ASP A 77 48.91 -22.68 12.06
CA ASP A 77 49.63 -23.19 13.25
C ASP A 77 50.40 -22.32 14.27
N ALA A 78 50.13 -22.73 15.52
CA ALA A 78 50.97 -22.76 16.73
C ALA A 78 50.81 -21.65 17.79
N HIS A 79 50.09 -22.04 18.85
CA HIS A 79 50.33 -21.79 20.28
C HIS A 79 51.10 -20.53 20.73
N SER A 80 50.39 -19.65 21.44
CA SER A 80 50.92 -19.03 22.67
C SER A 80 49.79 -18.34 23.44
N SER A 81 49.58 -18.80 24.66
CA SER A 81 48.74 -18.21 25.69
C SER A 81 49.34 -16.90 26.20
N LEU A 82 48.63 -15.78 26.02
CA LEU A 82 48.81 -14.60 26.87
C LEU A 82 47.51 -13.81 26.98
N HIS A 83 47.07 -13.61 28.22
CA HIS A 83 45.90 -12.83 28.61
C HIS A 83 45.90 -11.44 27.96
N ARG A 84 44.90 -11.18 27.12
CA ARG A 84 44.42 -9.83 26.84
C ARG A 84 42.92 -9.78 27.10
N VAL A 85 42.57 -8.79 27.90
CA VAL A 85 41.20 -8.41 28.24
C VAL A 85 40.50 -8.00 26.94
N ASP A 86 39.53 -8.81 26.52
CA ASP A 86 38.64 -8.48 25.41
C ASP A 86 37.76 -7.28 25.80
N PRO A 87 37.68 -6.22 24.98
CA PRO A 87 36.58 -5.30 25.06
C PRO A 87 35.34 -6.04 24.55
N VAL A 88 34.61 -6.65 25.47
CA VAL A 88 33.23 -7.10 25.27
C VAL A 88 32.37 -5.87 25.04
N HIS A 89 32.35 -5.42 23.80
CA HIS A 89 31.16 -4.85 23.18
C HIS A 89 31.07 -5.50 21.80
N SER A 90 30.68 -6.78 21.83
CA SER A 90 29.82 -7.30 20.78
C SER A 90 28.73 -6.26 20.55
N LEU A 91 28.76 -5.61 19.39
CA LEU A 91 27.50 -5.29 18.72
C LEU A 91 26.80 -6.63 18.54
N GLU A 92 26.14 -7.09 19.60
CA GLU A 92 24.92 -7.86 19.42
C GLU A 92 24.10 -6.97 18.49
N SER A 93 23.99 -7.43 17.25
CA SER A 93 22.86 -7.09 16.41
C SER A 93 21.67 -7.09 17.35
N ILE A 94 21.03 -5.94 17.54
CA ILE A 94 19.67 -5.92 18.06
C ILE A 94 18.89 -6.68 16.98
N SER A 95 18.86 -8.00 17.13
CA SER A 95 17.92 -8.87 16.46
C SER A 95 16.62 -8.48 17.11
N SER A 96 16.00 -7.42 16.60
CA SER A 96 14.60 -7.16 16.87
C SER A 96 13.87 -8.40 16.38
N SER A 97 13.54 -9.29 17.30
CA SER A 97 12.83 -10.52 16.99
C SER A 97 11.46 -10.16 16.45
N TYR A 98 11.07 -10.75 15.32
CA TYR A 98 9.76 -10.52 14.70
C TYR A 98 8.63 -10.83 15.70
N ASN A 99 7.71 -9.89 15.88
CA ASN A 99 6.58 -10.04 16.77
C ASN A 99 5.48 -10.88 16.11
N ARG A 100 5.33 -12.12 16.59
CA ARG A 100 4.37 -13.11 16.08
C ARG A 100 2.99 -13.05 16.75
N ASN A 101 2.72 -12.04 17.57
CA ASN A 101 1.41 -11.90 18.20
C ASN A 101 0.31 -11.74 17.13
N TYR A 102 -0.54 -12.75 17.02
CA TYR A 102 -1.72 -12.75 16.16
C TYR A 102 -2.82 -13.63 16.76
N PRO A 103 -4.07 -13.15 16.84
CA PRO A 103 -4.51 -11.76 16.64
C PRO A 103 -3.84 -10.75 17.58
N LEU A 104 -4.00 -9.44 17.32
CA LEU A 104 -3.44 -8.39 18.18
C LEU A 104 -4.05 -8.42 19.58
N SER A 105 -5.36 -8.66 19.70
CA SER A 105 -6.03 -8.92 20.97
C SER A 105 -6.15 -10.43 21.22
N LYS A 106 -5.88 -10.85 22.45
CA LYS A 106 -6.04 -12.27 22.82
C LYS A 106 -7.52 -12.69 22.68
N PRO A 107 -7.81 -13.81 21.98
CA PRO A 107 -9.15 -14.37 21.94
C PRO A 107 -9.66 -14.72 23.35
N SER A 108 -10.96 -14.61 23.58
CA SER A 108 -11.60 -15.03 24.83
C SER A 108 -12.44 -16.29 24.60
N TYR A 109 -12.51 -17.15 25.63
CA TYR A 109 -13.20 -18.43 25.57
C TYR A 109 -14.38 -18.41 26.54
N ILE A 110 -15.60 -18.51 26.00
CA ILE A 110 -16.84 -18.38 26.76
C ILE A 110 -17.79 -19.49 26.32
N HIS A 111 -18.18 -20.39 27.23
CA HIS A 111 -19.07 -21.52 26.95
C HIS A 111 -18.66 -22.34 25.70
N ASP A 112 -17.39 -22.74 25.61
CA ASP A 112 -16.78 -23.47 24.48
C ASP A 112 -16.78 -22.73 23.13
N LYS A 113 -17.14 -21.45 23.11
CA LYS A 113 -17.05 -20.57 21.95
C LYS A 113 -15.81 -19.69 22.03
N ILE A 114 -15.27 -19.36 20.87
CA ILE A 114 -14.11 -18.49 20.77
C ILE A 114 -14.58 -17.12 20.28
N HIS A 115 -14.26 -16.09 21.04
CA HIS A 115 -14.63 -14.71 20.78
C HIS A 115 -13.39 -13.91 20.39
N PHE A 116 -13.49 -13.21 19.26
CA PHE A 116 -12.42 -12.40 18.69
C PHE A 116 -12.85 -10.95 18.53
N LYS A 117 -11.92 -10.02 18.73
CA LYS A 117 -12.04 -8.66 18.23
C LYS A 117 -11.70 -8.67 16.75
N VAL A 118 -12.50 -7.96 15.96
CA VAL A 118 -12.31 -7.84 14.51
C VAL A 118 -12.43 -6.39 14.09
N GLY A 119 -11.75 -6.04 13.02
CA GLY A 119 -11.75 -4.71 12.43
C GLY A 119 -12.05 -4.74 10.95
N VAL A 120 -12.72 -3.71 10.45
CA VAL A 120 -12.88 -3.44 9.01
C VAL A 120 -12.52 -2.01 8.68
N ILE A 121 -11.96 -1.80 7.48
CA ILE A 121 -11.51 -0.49 7.02
C ILE A 121 -12.10 -0.14 5.66
N SER A 122 -12.51 1.12 5.48
CA SER A 122 -13.25 1.53 4.29
C SER A 122 -12.36 2.08 3.19
N ASP A 123 -12.67 1.71 1.96
CA ASP A 123 -12.35 2.52 0.79
C ASP A 123 -13.60 3.33 0.42
N MET A 124 -13.45 4.63 0.21
CA MET A 124 -14.53 5.52 -0.22
C MET A 124 -14.27 6.14 -1.60
N ASP A 125 -13.27 5.64 -2.32
CA ASP A 125 -12.85 6.16 -3.61
C ASP A 125 -12.66 7.69 -3.53
N GLN A 126 -13.17 8.42 -4.52
CA GLN A 126 -13.10 9.88 -4.55
C GLN A 126 -13.86 10.57 -3.41
N MET A 127 -14.78 9.86 -2.74
CA MET A 127 -15.54 10.39 -1.60
C MET A 127 -14.71 10.42 -0.31
N SER A 128 -13.50 9.87 -0.31
CA SER A 128 -12.54 10.02 0.79
C SER A 128 -12.10 11.47 0.99
N LYS A 129 -12.18 12.33 -0.04
CA LYS A 129 -11.78 13.74 0.08
C LYS A 129 -12.72 14.50 1.02
N SER A 130 -12.15 15.07 2.08
CA SER A 130 -12.88 15.88 3.06
C SER A 130 -13.52 17.11 2.41
N LYS A 131 -14.79 17.34 2.74
CA LYS A 131 -15.52 18.57 2.38
C LYS A 131 -15.31 19.71 3.38
N LEU A 132 -14.76 19.40 4.55
CA LEU A 132 -14.61 20.34 5.67
C LEU A 132 -13.19 20.90 5.76
N GLU A 133 -12.20 20.10 5.39
CA GLU A 133 -10.78 20.41 5.54
C GLU A 133 -10.08 20.31 4.18
N SER A 134 -9.33 21.35 3.80
CA SER A 134 -8.59 21.35 2.54
C SER A 134 -7.47 20.31 2.57
N ASN A 135 -7.16 19.70 1.41
CA ASN A 135 -6.09 18.71 1.24
C ASN A 135 -6.11 17.62 2.30
N THR A 136 -7.31 17.15 2.66
CA THR A 136 -7.51 16.13 3.69
C THR A 136 -8.35 15.02 3.11
N TRP A 137 -7.91 13.79 3.30
CA TRP A 137 -8.65 12.59 2.94
C TRP A 137 -8.96 11.78 4.19
N VAL A 138 -10.07 11.04 4.15
CA VAL A 138 -10.62 10.32 5.28
C VAL A 138 -10.99 8.90 4.92
N SER A 139 -10.81 7.98 5.88
CA SER A 139 -11.31 6.60 5.84
C SER A 139 -11.94 6.28 7.20
N TYR A 140 -12.76 5.24 7.27
CA TYR A 140 -13.41 4.77 8.47
C TYR A 140 -12.91 3.39 8.87
N TYR A 141 -12.47 3.29 10.12
CA TYR A 141 -12.14 2.03 10.78
C TYR A 141 -13.24 1.67 11.77
N MET A 142 -13.81 0.47 11.67
CA MET A 142 -14.89 0.00 12.53
C MET A 142 -14.50 -1.31 13.22
N LEU A 143 -14.81 -1.40 14.52
CA LEU A 143 -14.60 -2.60 15.32
C LEU A 143 -15.88 -3.43 15.46
N GLY A 144 -15.68 -4.72 15.64
CA GLY A 144 -16.72 -5.68 15.96
C GLY A 144 -16.22 -6.84 16.80
N ASP A 145 -17.13 -7.75 17.07
CA ASP A 145 -16.88 -9.02 17.72
C ASP A 145 -17.30 -10.16 16.80
N LEU A 146 -16.42 -11.14 16.64
CA LEU A 146 -16.71 -12.39 15.94
C LEU A 146 -16.75 -13.54 16.95
N VAL A 147 -17.76 -14.40 16.84
CA VAL A 147 -17.89 -15.61 17.65
C VAL A 147 -17.84 -16.84 16.75
N TRP A 148 -16.92 -17.75 17.04
CA TRP A 148 -16.82 -19.06 16.43
C TRP A 148 -17.31 -20.14 17.41
N ASP A 149 -18.29 -20.92 16.96
CA ASP A 149 -18.81 -22.09 17.68
C ASP A 149 -18.35 -23.38 16.96
N PRO A 150 -17.29 -24.04 17.45
CA PRO A 150 -16.75 -25.22 16.80
C PRO A 150 -17.68 -26.43 16.83
N GLN A 151 -18.56 -26.54 17.84
CA GLN A 151 -19.49 -27.67 17.95
C GLN A 151 -20.66 -27.50 16.98
N ALA A 152 -21.27 -26.32 16.95
CA ALA A 152 -22.38 -26.02 16.06
C ALA A 152 -21.93 -25.74 14.61
N GLN A 153 -20.62 -25.50 14.40
CA GLN A 153 -20.07 -25.07 13.11
C GLN A 153 -20.71 -23.77 12.61
N THR A 154 -20.88 -22.79 13.51
CA THR A 154 -21.51 -21.51 13.20
C THR A 154 -20.59 -20.34 13.50
N VAL A 155 -20.66 -19.31 12.66
CA VAL A 155 -19.97 -18.03 12.85
C VAL A 155 -21.01 -16.92 12.99
N SER A 156 -20.83 -16.02 13.95
CA SER A 156 -21.64 -14.81 14.07
C SER A 156 -20.76 -13.58 14.25
N VAL A 157 -21.13 -12.46 13.63
CA VAL A 157 -20.39 -11.20 13.73
C VAL A 157 -21.33 -10.09 14.18
N THR A 158 -20.89 -9.28 15.14
CA THR A 158 -21.63 -8.11 15.63
C THR A 158 -20.74 -6.88 15.51
N TRP A 159 -21.25 -5.83 14.87
CA TRP A 159 -20.52 -4.58 14.66
C TRP A 159 -20.92 -3.53 15.70
N HIS A 160 -19.93 -2.80 16.23
CA HIS A 160 -20.17 -1.80 17.24
C HIS A 160 -20.41 -0.45 16.55
N LYS A 161 -21.67 -0.08 16.35
CA LYS A 161 -22.06 1.16 15.64
C LYS A 161 -21.48 2.45 16.24
N ASN A 162 -21.02 2.43 17.50
CA ASN A 162 -20.36 3.58 18.15
C ASN A 162 -18.83 3.50 18.11
N SER A 163 -18.25 2.51 17.42
CA SER A 163 -16.80 2.28 17.35
C SER A 163 -16.13 2.79 16.08
N TYR A 164 -16.88 3.51 15.22
CA TYR A 164 -16.30 4.11 14.02
C TYR A 164 -15.25 5.14 14.40
N LYS A 165 -14.03 4.94 13.91
CA LYS A 165 -12.93 5.88 14.01
C LYS A 165 -12.69 6.49 12.64
N THR A 166 -12.59 7.82 12.60
CA THR A 166 -12.27 8.55 11.37
C THR A 166 -10.77 8.69 11.27
N LEU A 167 -10.16 7.95 10.37
CA LEU A 167 -8.77 8.09 10.02
C LEU A 167 -8.62 9.25 9.05
N LYS A 168 -7.61 10.09 9.23
CA LYS A 168 -7.35 11.25 8.37
C LYS A 168 -5.90 11.30 7.93
N THR A 169 -5.68 11.87 6.76
CA THR A 169 -4.34 12.23 6.32
C THR A 169 -4.37 13.45 5.40
N SER A 170 -3.24 14.15 5.30
CA SER A 170 -3.01 15.19 4.29
C SER A 170 -2.08 14.73 3.17
N TYR A 171 -1.64 13.46 3.20
CA TYR A 171 -0.94 12.86 2.08
C TYR A 171 -1.95 12.43 1.01
N GLY A 172 -1.67 12.76 -0.24
CA GLY A 172 -2.49 12.33 -1.35
C GLY A 172 -1.71 12.39 -2.65
N TYR A 173 -2.12 11.58 -3.61
CA TYR A 173 -1.55 11.53 -4.95
C TYR A 173 -2.60 11.95 -5.98
N LYS A 174 -2.30 13.00 -6.74
CA LYS A 174 -3.21 13.56 -7.76
C LYS A 174 -4.63 13.86 -7.23
N GLY A 175 -4.73 14.34 -5.98
CA GLY A 175 -6.01 14.74 -5.39
C GLY A 175 -6.82 13.60 -4.74
N ARG A 176 -6.26 12.39 -4.66
CA ARG A 176 -6.85 11.19 -4.04
C ARG A 176 -5.96 10.66 -2.90
N GLY A 177 -6.53 9.98 -1.91
CA GLY A 177 -5.83 9.41 -0.76
C GLY A 177 -6.80 8.79 0.25
N MET A 178 -6.29 8.04 1.22
CA MET A 178 -7.09 7.25 2.19
C MET A 178 -8.09 6.30 1.53
N GLU A 179 -7.76 5.78 0.35
CA GLU A 179 -8.52 4.73 -0.32
C GLU A 179 -7.88 3.41 0.11
N LEU A 180 -8.33 2.95 1.28
CA LEU A 180 -7.66 1.92 2.07
C LEU A 180 -8.18 0.52 1.70
N SER A 181 -7.39 -0.21 0.91
CA SER A 181 -7.85 -1.41 0.19
C SER A 181 -7.51 -2.75 0.85
N GLU A 182 -6.95 -2.77 2.07
CA GLU A 182 -6.80 -4.00 2.89
C GLU A 182 -6.47 -3.64 4.36
N LEU A 183 -6.67 -4.60 5.28
CA LEU A 183 -6.27 -4.53 6.68
C LEU A 183 -5.50 -5.81 7.05
N VAL A 184 -4.29 -5.67 7.61
CA VAL A 184 -3.44 -6.83 7.96
C VAL A 184 -2.63 -6.58 9.22
N THR A 185 -2.49 -7.60 10.06
CA THR A 185 -1.54 -7.58 11.18
C THR A 185 -0.16 -8.05 10.72
N PHE A 186 0.87 -7.24 10.93
CA PHE A 186 2.26 -7.57 10.62
C PHE A 186 3.22 -7.02 11.68
N ASP A 187 4.09 -7.87 12.21
CA ASP A 187 5.08 -7.50 13.23
C ASP A 187 4.46 -6.76 14.44
N GLY A 188 3.32 -7.27 14.92
CA GLY A 188 2.57 -6.70 16.04
C GLY A 188 1.91 -5.34 15.78
N ARG A 189 1.82 -4.92 14.51
CA ARG A 189 1.17 -3.67 14.09
C ARG A 189 -0.01 -3.97 13.17
N LEU A 190 -1.06 -3.16 13.27
CA LEU A 190 -2.16 -3.17 12.31
C LEU A 190 -1.82 -2.24 11.14
N LEU A 191 -1.87 -2.74 9.92
CA LEU A 191 -1.48 -2.00 8.72
C LEU A 191 -2.64 -1.89 7.73
N SER A 192 -2.70 -0.77 7.01
CA SER A 192 -3.57 -0.57 5.86
C SER A 192 -2.85 0.19 4.74
N PHE A 193 -3.41 0.16 3.53
CA PHE A 193 -2.68 0.50 2.31
C PHE A 193 -3.51 1.44 1.45
N ASP A 194 -3.00 2.65 1.18
CA ASP A 194 -3.65 3.59 0.26
C ASP A 194 -3.28 3.26 -1.18
N ASP A 195 -4.24 2.75 -1.97
CA ASP A 195 -4.04 2.27 -3.34
C ASP A 195 -3.74 3.40 -4.35
N ARG A 196 -3.76 4.66 -3.89
CA ARG A 196 -3.51 5.86 -4.70
C ARG A 196 -2.08 6.33 -4.54
N SER A 197 -1.67 6.60 -3.31
CA SER A 197 -0.32 7.07 -3.00
C SER A 197 0.69 5.93 -2.87
N GLY A 198 0.23 4.70 -2.63
CA GLY A 198 1.07 3.56 -2.28
C GLY A 198 1.61 3.62 -0.85
N ILE A 199 1.12 4.55 -0.01
CA ILE A 199 1.54 4.64 1.39
C ILE A 199 0.94 3.49 2.19
N VAL A 200 1.80 2.81 2.95
CA VAL A 200 1.41 1.86 3.98
C VAL A 200 1.29 2.63 5.30
N TYR A 201 0.11 2.59 5.90
CA TYR A 201 -0.17 3.22 7.18
C TYR A 201 -0.18 2.18 8.30
N VAL A 202 0.46 2.52 9.41
CA VAL A 202 0.21 1.88 10.71
C VAL A 202 -1.04 2.50 11.30
N ILE A 203 -2.02 1.67 11.64
CA ILE A 203 -3.28 2.10 12.24
C ILE A 203 -3.20 1.90 13.75
N GLU A 204 -3.23 3.01 14.49
CA GLU A 204 -3.22 3.03 15.95
C GLU A 204 -4.39 3.87 16.42
N GLU A 205 -5.36 3.23 17.07
CA GLU A 205 -6.61 3.88 17.49
C GLU A 205 -7.33 4.59 16.32
N ASP A 206 -7.38 5.92 16.34
CA ASP A 206 -7.99 6.79 15.32
C ASP A 206 -6.96 7.49 14.44
N GLN A 207 -5.70 7.05 14.50
CA GLN A 207 -4.59 7.61 13.74
C GLN A 207 -4.10 6.65 12.64
N ALA A 208 -3.70 7.24 11.51
CA ALA A 208 -3.03 6.55 10.42
C ALA A 208 -1.63 7.15 10.24
N HIS A 209 -0.60 6.43 10.69
CA HIS A 209 0.79 6.86 10.65
C HIS A 209 1.48 6.30 9.40
N PRO A 210 1.95 7.14 8.46
CA PRO A 210 2.72 6.65 7.32
C PRO A 210 3.96 5.88 7.80
N TRP A 211 4.15 4.66 7.30
CA TRP A 211 5.33 3.85 7.58
C TRP A 211 6.30 3.83 6.40
N LEU A 212 5.82 3.46 5.23
CA LEU A 212 6.60 3.42 3.99
C LEU A 212 5.73 3.70 2.76
N ILE A 213 6.36 3.93 1.62
CA ILE A 213 5.70 4.14 0.33
C ILE A 213 6.11 3.04 -0.66
N LEU A 214 5.14 2.50 -1.38
CA LEU A 214 5.30 1.48 -2.40
C LEU A 214 5.16 2.13 -3.78
N SER A 215 6.24 2.14 -4.55
CA SER A 215 6.20 2.56 -5.96
C SER A 215 5.65 1.43 -6.86
N ASP A 216 4.91 1.80 -7.91
CA ASP A 216 4.28 0.86 -8.83
C ASP A 216 5.30 0.00 -9.62
N CYS A 217 4.81 -1.04 -10.31
CA CYS A 217 5.60 -1.94 -11.17
C CYS A 217 6.75 -2.64 -10.41
N ASP A 218 7.98 -2.59 -10.91
CA ASP A 218 9.20 -3.10 -10.29
C ASP A 218 9.76 -2.19 -9.18
N GLY A 219 9.07 -1.10 -8.84
CA GLY A 219 9.50 -0.11 -7.84
C GLY A 219 10.19 1.11 -8.44
N THR A 220 10.38 1.18 -9.76
CA THR A 220 10.97 2.34 -10.44
C THR A 220 9.94 3.38 -10.91
N SER A 221 8.65 3.05 -10.82
CA SER A 221 7.58 3.94 -11.23
C SER A 221 7.45 5.16 -10.31
N PRO A 222 7.20 6.37 -10.84
CA PRO A 222 6.91 7.56 -10.05
C PRO A 222 5.48 7.59 -9.47
N LYS A 223 4.66 6.57 -9.76
CA LYS A 223 3.30 6.41 -9.25
C LYS A 223 3.30 5.50 -8.03
N GLY A 224 2.41 5.76 -7.08
CA GLY A 224 2.09 4.81 -6.02
C GLY A 224 1.57 3.47 -6.56
N PHE A 225 1.97 2.38 -5.92
CA PHE A 225 1.49 1.04 -6.21
C PHE A 225 0.00 0.95 -5.82
N LYS A 226 -0.83 0.48 -6.75
CA LYS A 226 -2.25 0.23 -6.50
C LYS A 226 -2.38 -1.10 -5.77
N SER A 227 -2.24 -1.05 -4.46
CA SER A 227 -2.38 -2.17 -3.53
C SER A 227 -3.84 -2.56 -3.40
N GLU A 228 -4.13 -3.86 -3.47
CA GLU A 228 -5.48 -4.41 -3.45
C GLU A 228 -5.62 -5.55 -2.45
N TRP A 229 -4.52 -6.16 -2.02
CA TRP A 229 -4.52 -7.21 -1.02
C TRP A 229 -3.17 -7.29 -0.30
N ALA A 230 -3.18 -7.85 0.90
CA ALA A 230 -1.97 -8.06 1.68
C ALA A 230 -2.07 -9.28 2.59
N THR A 231 -0.94 -9.96 2.81
CA THR A 231 -0.83 -11.10 3.71
C THR A 231 0.59 -11.26 4.26
N VAL A 232 0.77 -12.14 5.24
CA VAL A 232 2.06 -12.41 5.85
C VAL A 232 2.51 -13.83 5.49
N LYS A 233 3.75 -13.97 5.05
CA LYS A 233 4.39 -15.26 4.77
C LYS A 233 5.85 -15.21 5.18
N GLY A 234 6.28 -16.14 6.02
CA GLY A 234 7.69 -16.26 6.43
C GLY A 234 8.25 -14.94 6.97
N GLU A 235 7.48 -14.26 7.84
CA GLU A 235 7.86 -12.99 8.48
C GLU A 235 8.06 -11.81 7.52
N HIS A 236 7.53 -11.93 6.31
CA HIS A 236 7.46 -10.84 5.35
C HIS A 236 6.00 -10.51 5.06
N LEU A 237 5.73 -9.23 4.91
CA LEU A 237 4.47 -8.72 4.41
C LEU A 237 4.50 -8.77 2.88
N TYR A 238 3.49 -9.37 2.27
CA TYR A 238 3.27 -9.41 0.84
C TYR A 238 2.09 -8.52 0.51
N VAL A 239 2.26 -7.58 -0.42
CA VAL A 239 1.23 -6.64 -0.86
C VAL A 239 1.10 -6.75 -2.38
N GLY A 240 -0.05 -7.16 -2.89
CA GLY A 240 -0.29 -7.26 -4.33
C GLY A 240 -1.33 -6.27 -4.82
N GLY A 241 -1.40 -6.13 -6.14
CA GLY A 241 -2.42 -5.34 -6.81
C GLY A 241 -3.47 -6.23 -7.49
N LEU A 242 -4.11 -5.69 -8.53
CA LEU A 242 -5.24 -6.30 -9.25
C LEU A 242 -4.95 -7.71 -9.83
N GLY A 243 -3.67 -8.07 -10.03
CA GLY A 243 -3.30 -9.40 -10.52
C GLY A 243 -3.69 -9.70 -11.97
N LYS A 244 -3.97 -8.65 -12.76
CA LYS A 244 -4.17 -8.72 -14.20
C LYS A 244 -3.43 -7.59 -14.90
N GLU A 245 -3.38 -7.66 -16.22
CA GLU A 245 -2.86 -6.56 -17.05
C GLU A 245 -3.61 -5.25 -16.75
N TRP A 246 -2.86 -4.14 -16.68
CA TRP A 246 -3.44 -2.82 -16.73
C TRP A 246 -3.91 -2.57 -18.17
N THR A 247 -5.16 -2.15 -18.30
CA THR A 247 -5.81 -1.90 -19.58
C THR A 247 -6.40 -0.50 -19.63
N THR A 248 -6.74 -0.02 -20.81
CA THR A 248 -7.69 1.08 -20.97
C THR A 248 -9.07 0.66 -20.42
N PRO A 249 -10.01 1.60 -20.21
CA PRO A 249 -11.39 1.27 -19.81
C PRO A 249 -12.14 0.35 -20.79
N THR A 250 -11.65 0.22 -22.03
CA THR A 250 -12.21 -0.66 -23.07
C THR A 250 -11.43 -1.98 -23.24
N GLY A 251 -10.43 -2.25 -22.39
CA GLY A 251 -9.72 -3.53 -22.34
C GLY A 251 -8.46 -3.62 -23.18
N GLU A 252 -7.99 -2.53 -23.79
CA GLU A 252 -6.73 -2.54 -24.53
C GLU A 252 -5.54 -2.61 -23.58
N PHE A 253 -4.60 -3.52 -23.83
CA PHE A 253 -3.41 -3.71 -23.01
C PHE A 253 -2.54 -2.46 -22.92
N VAL A 254 -2.03 -2.16 -21.72
CA VAL A 254 -1.08 -1.06 -21.48
C VAL A 254 0.21 -1.57 -20.84
N ASN A 255 0.13 -2.29 -19.72
CA ASN A 255 1.30 -2.82 -19.00
C ASN A 255 0.93 -3.95 -18.02
N ASN A 256 1.94 -4.56 -17.39
CA ASN A 256 1.79 -5.64 -16.40
C ASN A 256 2.00 -5.18 -14.94
N CYS A 257 2.03 -3.87 -14.65
CA CYS A 257 2.39 -3.37 -13.32
C CYS A 257 1.50 -3.89 -12.18
N PRO A 258 0.16 -4.05 -12.34
CA PRO A 258 -0.69 -4.60 -11.28
C PRO A 258 -0.44 -6.09 -10.98
N MET A 259 0.42 -6.75 -11.77
CA MET A 259 0.84 -8.15 -11.57
C MET A 259 2.18 -8.26 -10.83
N TYR A 260 2.72 -7.16 -10.31
CA TYR A 260 3.82 -7.18 -9.35
C TYR A 260 3.29 -7.34 -7.91
N VAL A 261 4.13 -7.87 -7.03
CA VAL A 261 3.86 -8.00 -5.59
C VAL A 261 5.04 -7.41 -4.82
N LYS A 262 4.76 -6.63 -3.77
CA LYS A 262 5.77 -6.08 -2.88
C LYS A 262 5.97 -7.01 -1.70
N LYS A 263 7.19 -7.49 -1.51
CA LYS A 263 7.60 -8.24 -0.34
C LYS A 263 8.40 -7.33 0.57
N ILE A 264 7.97 -7.23 1.82
CA ILE A 264 8.41 -6.20 2.76
C ILE A 264 8.93 -6.89 4.01
N SER A 265 10.18 -6.59 4.39
CA SER A 265 10.75 -7.10 5.64
C SER A 265 10.19 -6.34 6.85
N PRO A 266 10.32 -6.86 8.09
CA PRO A 266 9.91 -6.13 9.30
C PRO A 266 10.59 -4.76 9.44
N LYS A 267 11.79 -4.62 8.87
CA LYS A 267 12.57 -3.38 8.84
C LYS A 267 12.12 -2.39 7.76
N GLY A 268 11.17 -2.77 6.91
CA GLY A 268 10.65 -1.95 5.82
C GLY A 268 11.46 -2.02 4.53
N GLU A 269 12.34 -3.01 4.36
CA GLU A 269 13.03 -3.23 3.08
C GLU A 269 12.02 -3.80 2.08
N VAL A 270 11.95 -3.22 0.88
CA VAL A 270 10.95 -3.57 -0.14
C VAL A 270 11.62 -4.25 -1.32
N GLU A 271 11.14 -5.45 -1.65
CA GLU A 271 11.48 -6.21 -2.85
C GLU A 271 10.25 -6.28 -3.78
N SER A 272 10.41 -5.92 -5.05
CA SER A 272 9.33 -6.05 -6.06
C SER A 272 9.45 -7.38 -6.79
N LEU A 273 8.48 -8.26 -6.60
CA LEU A 273 8.39 -9.58 -7.22
C LEU A 273 7.52 -9.50 -8.47
N ASN A 274 8.02 -10.00 -9.60
CA ASN A 274 7.23 -10.16 -10.82
C ASN A 274 6.38 -11.43 -10.72
N TRP A 275 5.05 -11.29 -10.60
CA TRP A 275 4.09 -12.39 -10.49
C TRP A 275 3.23 -12.57 -11.75
N VAL A 276 3.69 -12.06 -12.91
CA VAL A 276 2.93 -12.16 -14.17
C VAL A 276 2.54 -13.61 -14.48
N ASP A 277 3.49 -14.54 -14.40
CA ASP A 277 3.23 -15.94 -14.72
C ASP A 277 2.42 -16.64 -13.62
N ASN A 278 2.55 -16.21 -12.36
CA ASN A 278 1.79 -16.73 -11.24
C ASN A 278 0.29 -16.46 -11.42
N TYR A 279 -0.09 -15.20 -11.69
CA TYR A 279 -1.48 -14.83 -11.93
C TYR A 279 -2.04 -15.45 -13.23
N LYS A 280 -1.22 -15.54 -14.28
CA LYS A 280 -1.60 -16.27 -15.50
C LYS A 280 -1.91 -17.73 -15.18
N ALA A 281 -1.06 -18.42 -14.43
CA ALA A 281 -1.30 -19.80 -14.03
C ALA A 281 -2.65 -19.98 -13.29
N LEU A 282 -3.01 -19.04 -12.41
CA LEU A 282 -4.32 -19.06 -11.72
C LEU A 282 -5.49 -19.00 -12.70
N ARG A 283 -5.52 -18.01 -13.60
CA ARG A 283 -6.64 -17.85 -14.55
C ARG A 283 -6.66 -18.94 -15.64
N SER A 284 -5.49 -19.35 -16.13
CA SER A 284 -5.36 -20.40 -17.15
C SER A 284 -5.85 -21.76 -16.64
N HIS A 285 -5.71 -22.04 -15.33
CA HIS A 285 -6.27 -23.25 -14.72
C HIS A 285 -7.80 -23.33 -14.82
N LEU A 286 -8.47 -22.19 -14.96
CA LEU A 286 -9.91 -22.07 -15.17
C LEU A 286 -10.28 -21.87 -16.65
N GLY A 287 -9.32 -22.05 -17.57
CA GLY A 287 -9.53 -21.88 -19.01
C GLY A 287 -9.72 -20.41 -19.42
N ILE A 288 -9.23 -19.47 -18.63
CA ILE A 288 -9.28 -18.04 -18.93
C ILE A 288 -7.92 -17.58 -19.44
N GLU A 289 -7.90 -17.08 -20.66
CA GLU A 289 -6.74 -16.45 -21.28
C GLU A 289 -7.09 -15.02 -21.68
N PHE A 290 -6.09 -14.15 -21.78
CA PHE A 290 -6.27 -12.81 -22.31
C PHE A 290 -6.93 -12.87 -23.71
N PRO A 291 -8.01 -12.11 -23.99
CA PRO A 291 -8.46 -10.91 -23.27
C PRO A 291 -9.36 -11.15 -22.05
N GLY A 292 -9.76 -12.39 -21.76
CA GLY A 292 -10.37 -12.75 -20.48
C GLY A 292 -9.45 -12.47 -19.30
N TYR A 293 -10.02 -12.27 -18.11
CA TYR A 293 -9.28 -11.82 -16.95
C TYR A 293 -9.83 -12.34 -15.63
N MET A 294 -8.98 -12.22 -14.61
CA MET A 294 -9.31 -12.46 -13.21
C MET A 294 -8.71 -11.32 -12.40
N LEU A 295 -9.51 -10.71 -11.53
CA LEU A 295 -9.10 -9.56 -10.71
C LEU A 295 -9.06 -9.99 -9.25
N HIS A 296 -7.94 -9.73 -8.59
CA HIS A 296 -7.68 -10.12 -7.21
C HIS A 296 -7.65 -8.90 -6.29
N GLU A 297 -8.47 -8.95 -5.24
CA GLU A 297 -8.42 -8.01 -4.10
C GLU A 297 -8.33 -8.78 -2.78
N SER A 298 -8.09 -10.09 -2.83
CA SER A 298 -7.86 -10.83 -1.60
C SER A 298 -7.00 -12.05 -1.85
N ALA A 299 -5.97 -12.18 -1.02
CA ALA A 299 -5.08 -13.33 -1.00
C ALA A 299 -4.52 -13.54 0.42
N VAL A 300 -4.41 -14.80 0.83
CA VAL A 300 -3.85 -15.17 2.14
C VAL A 300 -2.91 -16.34 1.99
N TRP A 301 -1.75 -16.28 2.64
CA TRP A 301 -0.88 -17.44 2.80
C TRP A 301 -1.25 -18.22 4.06
N SER A 302 -1.32 -19.55 3.96
CA SER A 302 -1.46 -20.45 5.09
C SER A 302 -0.16 -21.21 5.33
N ASP A 303 0.46 -21.00 6.49
CA ASP A 303 1.62 -21.80 6.92
C ASP A 303 1.24 -23.26 7.21
N ILE A 304 0.00 -23.52 7.65
CA ILE A 304 -0.53 -24.86 7.95
C ILE A 304 -0.65 -25.69 6.67
N HIS A 305 -1.28 -25.13 5.64
CA HIS A 305 -1.48 -25.84 4.37
C HIS A 305 -0.28 -25.71 3.43
N ARG A 306 0.64 -24.77 3.71
CA ARG A 306 1.73 -24.34 2.82
C ARG A 306 1.23 -23.94 1.43
N ARG A 307 0.16 -23.15 1.42
CA ARG A 307 -0.57 -22.77 0.21
C ARG A 307 -0.96 -21.29 0.26
N TRP A 308 -0.97 -20.69 -0.92
CA TRP A 308 -1.68 -19.45 -1.16
C TRP A 308 -3.16 -19.74 -1.38
N PHE A 309 -4.02 -18.87 -0.89
CA PHE A 309 -5.44 -18.87 -1.13
C PHE A 309 -5.83 -17.53 -1.75
N PHE A 310 -6.74 -17.55 -2.72
CA PHE A 310 -7.26 -16.37 -3.40
C PHE A 310 -8.79 -16.46 -3.47
N PHE A 311 -9.44 -15.32 -3.26
CA PHE A 311 -10.85 -15.15 -3.56
C PHE A 311 -10.97 -13.98 -4.54
N PRO A 312 -10.91 -14.24 -5.86
CA PRO A 312 -10.92 -13.17 -6.85
C PRO A 312 -12.20 -12.36 -6.76
N ARG A 313 -12.09 -11.03 -6.89
CA ARG A 313 -13.25 -10.14 -6.92
C ARG A 313 -14.05 -10.36 -8.18
N ARG A 314 -13.35 -10.45 -9.33
CA ARG A 314 -13.93 -10.56 -10.66
C ARG A 314 -13.30 -11.69 -11.47
N MET A 315 -14.09 -12.28 -12.36
CA MET A 315 -13.65 -13.31 -13.29
C MET A 315 -14.48 -13.26 -14.56
N SER A 316 -13.84 -13.17 -15.73
CA SER A 316 -14.53 -13.07 -17.02
C SER A 316 -13.75 -13.79 -18.13
N HIS A 317 -14.48 -14.44 -19.04
CA HIS A 317 -13.93 -14.94 -20.30
C HIS A 317 -13.93 -13.88 -21.41
N GLU A 318 -14.60 -12.74 -21.20
CA GLU A 318 -14.62 -11.59 -22.11
C GLU A 318 -13.53 -10.57 -21.79
N SER A 319 -13.23 -9.70 -22.76
CA SER A 319 -12.35 -8.54 -22.55
C SER A 319 -12.85 -7.63 -21.43
N TYR A 320 -11.91 -7.07 -20.67
CA TYR A 320 -12.22 -6.05 -19.67
C TYR A 320 -12.97 -4.87 -20.28
N ASN A 321 -14.00 -4.42 -19.57
CA ASN A 321 -14.71 -3.18 -19.82
C ASN A 321 -15.21 -2.65 -18.47
N GLU A 322 -14.94 -1.39 -18.17
CA GLU A 322 -15.18 -0.78 -16.85
C GLU A 322 -16.64 -0.93 -16.39
N GLU A 323 -17.62 -0.70 -17.28
CA GLU A 323 -19.04 -0.82 -16.95
C GLU A 323 -19.50 -2.29 -16.79
N LYS A 324 -19.02 -3.18 -17.67
CA LYS A 324 -19.36 -4.61 -17.59
C LYS A 324 -18.75 -5.26 -16.36
N ASP A 325 -17.57 -4.82 -15.91
CA ASP A 325 -16.83 -5.40 -14.78
C ASP A 325 -17.63 -5.34 -13.47
N GLU A 326 -18.51 -4.33 -13.30
CA GLU A 326 -19.42 -4.24 -12.15
C GLU A 326 -20.24 -5.53 -11.94
N HIS A 327 -20.48 -6.29 -13.01
CA HIS A 327 -21.29 -7.51 -13.06
C HIS A 327 -20.46 -8.80 -13.27
N GLN A 328 -19.13 -8.76 -13.12
CA GLN A 328 -18.25 -9.93 -13.28
C GLN A 328 -17.85 -10.59 -11.94
N GLY A 329 -18.66 -10.42 -10.89
CA GLY A 329 -18.48 -11.07 -9.59
C GLY A 329 -18.41 -12.59 -9.70
N THR A 330 -17.61 -13.22 -8.83
CA THR A 330 -17.37 -14.67 -8.87
C THR A 330 -17.50 -15.31 -7.50
N ASN A 331 -17.69 -16.63 -7.48
CA ASN A 331 -17.76 -17.47 -6.29
C ASN A 331 -16.60 -18.47 -6.19
N VAL A 332 -15.58 -18.33 -7.03
CA VAL A 332 -14.44 -19.23 -7.08
C VAL A 332 -13.45 -18.93 -5.95
N PHE A 333 -13.09 -19.94 -5.17
CA PHE A 333 -12.04 -19.87 -4.16
C PHE A 333 -10.90 -20.79 -4.58
N ILE A 334 -9.70 -20.23 -4.71
CA ILE A 334 -8.55 -20.90 -5.31
C ILE A 334 -7.52 -21.14 -4.22
N SER A 335 -6.90 -22.33 -4.22
CA SER A 335 -5.67 -22.55 -3.47
C SER A 335 -4.57 -23.05 -4.39
N CYS A 336 -3.33 -22.60 -4.19
CA CYS A 336 -2.18 -23.11 -4.92
C CYS A 336 -0.98 -23.33 -4.00
N ASP A 337 -0.09 -24.24 -4.38
CA ASP A 337 1.19 -24.38 -3.70
C ASP A 337 2.06 -23.13 -3.91
N GLU A 338 3.16 -23.06 -3.18
CA GLU A 338 4.08 -21.91 -3.17
C GLU A 338 4.59 -21.53 -4.58
N ASN A 339 4.69 -22.50 -5.49
CA ASN A 339 5.19 -22.33 -6.84
C ASN A 339 4.08 -22.22 -7.91
N PHE A 340 2.80 -22.16 -7.51
CA PHE A 340 1.64 -22.03 -8.41
C PHE A 340 1.53 -23.17 -9.45
N LYS A 341 2.03 -24.36 -9.12
CA LYS A 341 2.00 -25.55 -10.00
C LYS A 341 0.86 -26.50 -9.66
N ASN A 342 0.45 -26.55 -8.40
CA ASN A 342 -0.66 -27.36 -7.92
C ASN A 342 -1.82 -26.45 -7.51
N ILE A 343 -2.69 -26.15 -8.44
CA ILE A 343 -3.87 -25.29 -8.24
C ILE A 343 -5.09 -26.18 -7.96
N LYS A 344 -5.91 -25.78 -6.99
CA LYS A 344 -7.20 -26.35 -6.65
C LYS A 344 -8.24 -25.25 -6.62
N VAL A 345 -9.42 -25.56 -7.11
CA VAL A 345 -10.54 -24.62 -7.21
C VAL A 345 -11.73 -25.24 -6.50
N VAL A 346 -12.38 -24.46 -5.65
CA VAL A 346 -13.70 -24.79 -5.08
C VAL A 346 -14.65 -23.61 -5.33
N THR A 347 -15.94 -23.85 -5.22
CA THR A 347 -16.97 -22.81 -5.32
C THR A 347 -17.59 -22.55 -3.95
N VAL A 348 -17.85 -21.28 -3.63
CA VAL A 348 -18.39 -20.83 -2.34
C VAL A 348 -19.75 -20.18 -2.57
N GLY A 349 -20.82 -20.96 -2.37
CA GLY A 349 -22.19 -20.50 -2.63
C GLY A 349 -22.45 -20.26 -4.11
N GLU A 350 -23.43 -19.40 -4.41
CA GLU A 350 -23.81 -19.05 -5.79
C GLU A 350 -23.06 -17.81 -6.29
N VAL A 351 -23.02 -17.64 -7.62
CA VAL A 351 -22.48 -16.43 -8.24
C VAL A 351 -23.50 -15.30 -8.08
N LEU A 352 -23.09 -14.24 -7.40
CA LEU A 352 -23.81 -12.97 -7.34
C LEU A 352 -23.04 -11.98 -8.21
N PRO A 353 -23.50 -11.66 -9.44
CA PRO A 353 -22.71 -10.92 -10.43
C PRO A 353 -22.16 -9.58 -9.93
N THR A 354 -22.90 -8.90 -9.06
CA THR A 354 -22.52 -7.58 -8.55
C THR A 354 -21.69 -7.63 -7.26
N HIS A 355 -21.58 -8.80 -6.62
CA HIS A 355 -20.84 -8.99 -5.37
C HIS A 355 -19.46 -9.57 -5.69
N GLY A 356 -18.42 -8.84 -5.33
CA GLY A 356 -17.03 -9.26 -5.49
C GLY A 356 -16.35 -9.40 -4.13
N PRO A 357 -15.63 -10.51 -3.86
CA PRO A 357 -14.78 -10.62 -2.68
C PRO A 357 -13.76 -9.47 -2.61
N SER A 358 -13.63 -8.83 -1.44
CA SER A 358 -12.72 -7.70 -1.21
C SER A 358 -11.68 -7.96 -0.13
N SER A 359 -11.90 -8.91 0.79
CA SER A 359 -10.91 -9.34 1.78
C SER A 359 -11.37 -10.67 2.38
N PHE A 360 -10.43 -11.49 2.85
CA PHE A 360 -10.77 -12.63 3.70
C PHE A 360 -9.61 -12.96 4.65
N LYS A 361 -9.93 -13.64 5.76
CA LYS A 361 -8.95 -14.18 6.71
C LYS A 361 -9.40 -15.56 7.20
N PHE A 362 -8.46 -16.40 7.60
CA PHE A 362 -8.77 -17.64 8.32
C PHE A 362 -9.13 -17.33 9.77
N ILE A 363 -10.13 -18.01 10.32
CA ILE A 363 -10.44 -17.90 11.75
C ILE A 363 -9.30 -18.55 12.56
N PRO A 364 -8.62 -17.81 13.45
CA PRO A 364 -7.53 -18.38 14.26
C PRO A 364 -7.99 -19.59 15.08
N GLY A 365 -7.13 -20.60 15.18
CA GLY A 365 -7.44 -21.84 15.90
C GLY A 365 -8.28 -22.86 15.12
N THR A 366 -8.66 -22.57 13.87
CA THR A 366 -9.42 -23.51 13.02
C THR A 366 -8.56 -24.37 12.09
N GLN A 367 -7.23 -24.36 12.29
CA GLN A 367 -6.26 -25.00 11.39
C GLN A 367 -6.41 -24.50 9.93
N ASP A 368 -6.68 -23.20 9.77
CA ASP A 368 -6.96 -22.55 8.49
C ASP A 368 -8.04 -23.27 7.66
N ARG A 369 -9.04 -23.86 8.32
CA ARG A 369 -10.15 -24.56 7.64
C ARG A 369 -11.39 -23.71 7.50
N VAL A 370 -11.55 -22.68 8.33
CA VAL A 370 -12.70 -21.78 8.31
C VAL A 370 -12.25 -20.38 7.91
N VAL A 371 -12.95 -19.81 6.94
CA VAL A 371 -12.71 -18.52 6.32
C VAL A 371 -13.84 -17.56 6.67
N VAL A 372 -13.49 -16.31 6.96
CA VAL A 372 -14.41 -15.18 7.00
C VAL A 372 -14.03 -14.25 5.86
N ALA A 373 -15.01 -13.84 5.06
CA ALA A 373 -14.76 -13.00 3.89
C ALA A 373 -15.72 -11.82 3.83
N LEU A 374 -15.22 -10.71 3.29
CA LEU A 374 -16.01 -9.59 2.84
C LEU A 374 -16.29 -9.70 1.35
N ARG A 375 -17.48 -9.28 0.95
CA ARG A 375 -17.85 -8.99 -0.43
C ARG A 375 -18.35 -7.56 -0.51
N THR A 376 -17.90 -6.81 -1.51
CA THR A 376 -18.44 -5.48 -1.79
C THR A 376 -19.20 -5.46 -3.11
N THR A 377 -20.07 -4.48 -3.24
CA THR A 377 -20.78 -4.15 -4.48
C THR A 377 -20.44 -2.72 -4.84
N GLU A 378 -20.36 -2.46 -6.14
CA GLU A 378 -20.28 -1.13 -6.71
C GLU A 378 -21.07 -1.18 -8.02
N VAL A 379 -22.27 -0.62 -7.99
CA VAL A 379 -23.20 -0.65 -9.13
C VAL A 379 -23.73 0.75 -9.35
N SER A 380 -23.37 1.36 -10.48
CA SER A 380 -23.81 2.73 -10.81
C SER A 380 -23.52 3.74 -9.68
N GLY A 381 -22.36 3.61 -9.05
CA GLY A 381 -21.91 4.48 -7.95
C GLY A 381 -22.56 4.22 -6.58
N LYS A 382 -23.42 3.20 -6.44
CA LYS A 382 -23.92 2.74 -5.14
C LYS A 382 -23.05 1.61 -4.63
N THR A 383 -22.71 1.67 -3.36
CA THR A 383 -21.86 0.67 -2.72
C THR A 383 -22.55 0.00 -1.54
N ALA A 384 -22.08 -1.21 -1.23
CA ALA A 384 -22.44 -1.93 -0.01
C ALA A 384 -21.40 -3.00 0.28
N THR A 385 -21.27 -3.36 1.55
CA THR A 385 -20.44 -4.49 1.98
C THR A 385 -21.24 -5.54 2.71
N TYR A 386 -20.85 -6.79 2.52
CA TYR A 386 -21.42 -7.99 3.09
C TYR A 386 -20.31 -8.82 3.74
N ILE A 387 -20.64 -9.56 4.79
CA ILE A 387 -19.75 -10.53 5.44
C ILE A 387 -20.35 -11.93 5.36
N MET A 388 -19.50 -12.93 5.17
CA MET A 388 -19.88 -14.34 5.16
C MET A 388 -18.80 -15.21 5.78
N ALA A 389 -19.14 -16.45 6.13
CA ALA A 389 -18.17 -17.44 6.58
C ALA A 389 -18.41 -18.81 5.96
N PHE A 390 -17.33 -19.50 5.62
CA PHE A 390 -17.35 -20.79 4.93
C PHE A 390 -16.10 -21.60 5.24
N THR A 391 -16.12 -22.90 4.94
CA THR A 391 -14.92 -23.75 5.04
C THR A 391 -14.10 -23.70 3.76
N ILE A 392 -12.81 -24.04 3.81
CA ILE A 392 -11.94 -24.13 2.60
C ILE A 392 -12.44 -25.10 1.53
N ASP A 393 -13.37 -25.99 1.87
CA ASP A 393 -14.02 -26.93 0.96
C ASP A 393 -15.30 -26.35 0.33
N GLY A 394 -15.65 -25.08 0.61
CA GLY A 394 -16.79 -24.36 0.04
C GLY A 394 -18.10 -24.44 0.85
N LYS A 395 -18.14 -25.20 1.95
CA LYS A 395 -19.34 -25.28 2.80
C LYS A 395 -19.60 -23.96 3.52
N ILE A 396 -20.77 -23.35 3.28
CA ILE A 396 -21.22 -22.14 3.97
C ILE A 396 -21.55 -22.44 5.45
N LEU A 397 -21.00 -21.63 6.35
CA LEU A 397 -21.27 -21.66 7.80
C LEU A 397 -22.14 -20.47 8.23
N ALA A 398 -22.00 -19.33 7.55
CA ALA A 398 -22.86 -18.16 7.68
C ALA A 398 -23.02 -17.50 6.30
N GLY A 399 -24.27 -17.31 5.87
CA GLY A 399 -24.59 -16.65 4.61
C GLY A 399 -24.26 -15.16 4.62
N GLU A 400 -24.28 -14.53 3.45
CA GLU A 400 -23.99 -13.10 3.32
C GLU A 400 -24.94 -12.24 4.15
N THR A 401 -24.37 -11.42 5.02
CA THR A 401 -25.08 -10.42 5.82
C THR A 401 -24.52 -9.05 5.53
N LYS A 402 -25.37 -8.10 5.15
CA LYS A 402 -24.96 -6.72 4.87
C LYS A 402 -24.44 -6.03 6.14
N ILE A 403 -23.29 -5.39 6.05
CA ILE A 403 -22.65 -4.67 7.17
C ILE A 403 -22.76 -3.15 7.03
N GLY A 404 -22.89 -2.62 5.81
CA GLY A 404 -23.03 -1.18 5.57
C GLY A 404 -23.16 -0.81 4.09
N ASP A 405 -23.34 0.48 3.83
CA ASP A 405 -23.44 1.11 2.50
C ASP A 405 -22.10 1.74 2.04
N LEU A 406 -21.00 1.39 2.70
CA LEU A 406 -19.63 1.74 2.29
C LEU A 406 -18.93 0.48 1.76
N LYS A 407 -17.86 0.65 0.98
CA LYS A 407 -16.93 -0.45 0.64
C LYS A 407 -15.96 -0.64 1.80
N TYR A 408 -16.06 -1.76 2.50
CA TYR A 408 -15.02 -2.23 3.41
C TYR A 408 -14.17 -3.24 2.64
N GLU A 409 -12.91 -2.89 2.43
CA GLU A 409 -11.97 -3.66 1.61
C GLU A 409 -10.83 -4.26 2.42
N GLY A 410 -10.83 -4.04 3.74
CA GLY A 410 -9.97 -4.79 4.65
C GLY A 410 -10.75 -5.38 5.81
N PHE A 411 -10.41 -6.62 6.18
CA PHE A 411 -10.89 -7.31 7.38
C PHE A 411 -9.71 -7.96 8.11
N GLU A 412 -9.66 -7.81 9.44
CA GLU A 412 -8.62 -8.44 10.25
C GLU A 412 -9.10 -8.79 11.67
N PHE A 413 -8.48 -9.81 12.26
CA PHE A 413 -8.54 -10.11 13.69
C PHE A 413 -7.57 -9.21 14.45
N VAL A 414 -8.11 -8.30 15.28
CA VAL A 414 -7.37 -7.20 15.93
C VAL A 414 -7.30 -7.34 17.44
#